data_AF-X1PFF8-F1
#
_entry.id   AF-X1PFF8-F1
#
_cell.length_a   1.000
_cell.length_b   1.000
_cell.length_c   1.000
_cell.angle_alpha   90.00
_cell.angle_beta   90.00
_cell.angle_gamma   90.00
#
_symmetry.space_group_name_H-M   'P 1'
#
loop_
_entity.id
_entity.type
_entity.pdbx_description
1 polymer ?
#
loop_
_entity_poly.entity_id
_entity_poly.type
_entity_poly.pdbx_seq_one_letter_code
_entity_poly.pdbx_strand_id
1 'polypeptide(L)'
;RGVDRKVETPFQRTLDSNLDVCMACGACVFVCPTGAIKLEDITKKNPMPILSEFEQGLKSRAPIYIPFPQAVPNVPVIDRETCVHFATGECKICEEFCEAKAINFEQEDELVEVEV
;
A
#
# COMPACT_ATOMS: atom_id res chain seq x y z
N ARG A 1 -22.97 -14.37 -4.88
CA ARG A 1 -22.74 -15.69 -5.52
C ARG A 1 -24.06 -16.05 -6.20
N GLY A 2 -24.04 -16.44 -7.47
CA GLY A 2 -25.22 -16.68 -8.29
C GLY A 2 -24.81 -16.78 -9.75
N VAL A 3 -25.53 -17.57 -10.56
CA VAL A 3 -25.23 -17.79 -11.99
C VAL A 3 -25.22 -16.49 -12.80
N ASP A 4 -25.99 -15.49 -12.37
CA ASP A 4 -26.07 -14.19 -13.05
C ASP A 4 -25.13 -13.12 -12.47
N ARG A 5 -24.33 -13.44 -11.46
CA ARG A 5 -23.43 -12.45 -10.84
C ARG A 5 -22.22 -12.22 -11.74
N LYS A 6 -22.19 -11.08 -12.41
CA LYS A 6 -20.98 -10.55 -13.06
C LYS A 6 -20.08 -9.89 -12.03
N VAL A 7 -18.80 -10.23 -12.05
CA VAL A 7 -17.77 -9.60 -11.22
C VAL A 7 -16.93 -8.74 -12.16
N GLU A 8 -16.95 -7.44 -11.96
CA GLU A 8 -16.23 -6.46 -12.77
C GLU A 8 -15.41 -5.55 -11.84
N THR A 9 -14.50 -4.76 -12.42
CA THR A 9 -13.77 -3.74 -11.66
C THR A 9 -14.70 -2.60 -11.22
N PRO A 10 -14.34 -1.84 -10.17
CA PRO A 10 -15.11 -0.66 -9.75
C PRO A 10 -15.34 0.37 -10.87
N PHE A 11 -14.56 0.31 -11.95
CA PHE A 11 -14.63 1.23 -13.08
C PHE A 11 -15.33 0.67 -14.32
N GLN A 12 -15.88 -0.56 -14.28
CA GLN A 12 -16.71 -1.19 -15.33
C GLN A 12 -16.12 -1.17 -16.75
N ARG A 13 -14.80 -1.04 -16.90
CA ARG A 13 -14.14 -0.88 -18.20
C ARG A 13 -13.03 -1.90 -18.38
N THR A 14 -13.26 -2.88 -19.23
CA THR A 14 -12.23 -3.78 -19.74
C THR A 14 -11.64 -3.19 -21.01
N LEU A 15 -10.30 -3.09 -21.04
CA LEU A 15 -9.40 -2.89 -22.18
C LEU A 15 -9.51 -1.65 -23.09
N ASP A 16 -10.60 -0.87 -23.09
CA ASP A 16 -10.71 0.30 -23.98
C ASP A 16 -10.41 1.63 -23.28
N SER A 17 -9.16 2.06 -23.47
CA SER A 17 -8.71 3.44 -23.70
C SER A 17 -9.00 4.57 -22.69
N ASN A 18 -9.48 4.31 -21.47
CA ASN A 18 -9.49 5.34 -20.40
C ASN A 18 -9.29 4.72 -19.01
N LEU A 19 -8.10 4.18 -18.81
CA LEU A 19 -7.65 3.66 -17.52
C LEU A 19 -6.52 4.51 -16.90
N ASP A 20 -6.45 5.79 -17.27
CA ASP A 20 -5.46 6.73 -16.72
C ASP A 20 -5.58 6.84 -15.20
N VAL A 21 -6.81 6.68 -14.69
CA VAL A 21 -7.17 6.72 -13.27
C VAL A 21 -6.60 5.53 -12.48
N CYS A 22 -6.32 4.38 -13.12
CA CYS A 22 -5.79 3.23 -12.40
C CYS A 22 -4.32 3.45 -12.04
N MET A 23 -4.01 3.41 -10.75
CA MET A 23 -2.63 3.50 -10.23
C MET A 23 -1.92 2.14 -10.13
N ALA A 24 -2.53 1.05 -10.60
CA ALA A 24 -2.00 -0.32 -10.49
C ALA A 24 -1.67 -0.75 -9.04
N CYS A 25 -2.38 -0.23 -8.03
CA CYS A 25 -2.11 -0.50 -6.62
C CYS A 25 -2.50 -1.92 -6.15
N GLY A 26 -3.30 -2.66 -6.92
CA GLY A 26 -3.67 -4.05 -6.59
C GLY A 26 -4.70 -4.23 -5.47
N ALA A 27 -5.20 -3.16 -4.86
CA ALA A 27 -6.18 -3.25 -3.77
C ALA A 27 -7.45 -4.02 -4.16
N CYS A 28 -7.96 -3.82 -5.39
CA CYS A 28 -9.14 -4.53 -5.89
C CYS A 28 -8.91 -6.04 -6.08
N VAL A 29 -7.70 -6.45 -6.47
CA VAL A 29 -7.32 -7.87 -6.59
C VAL A 29 -7.25 -8.49 -5.20
N PHE A 30 -6.63 -7.79 -4.24
CA PHE A 30 -6.49 -8.26 -2.86
C PHE A 30 -7.84 -8.47 -2.16
N VAL A 31 -8.79 -7.55 -2.34
CA VAL A 31 -10.13 -7.63 -1.71
C VAL A 31 -11.04 -8.65 -2.39
N CYS A 32 -10.78 -9.04 -3.64
CA CYS A 32 -11.67 -9.91 -4.41
C CYS A 32 -11.68 -11.36 -3.85
N PRO A 33 -12.77 -11.83 -3.22
CA PRO A 33 -12.79 -13.16 -2.60
C PRO A 33 -12.88 -14.30 -3.63
N THR A 34 -13.17 -13.98 -4.91
CA THR A 34 -13.32 -14.96 -5.98
C THR A 34 -12.09 -15.05 -6.88
N GLY A 35 -11.11 -14.16 -6.73
CA GLY A 35 -9.95 -14.09 -7.62
C GLY A 35 -10.30 -13.78 -9.09
N ALA A 36 -11.50 -13.25 -9.35
CA ALA A 36 -11.98 -12.97 -10.70
C ALA A 36 -11.31 -11.72 -11.32
N ILE A 37 -10.69 -10.89 -10.48
CA ILE A 37 -10.03 -9.64 -10.86
C ILE A 37 -8.53 -9.95 -10.97
N LYS A 38 -7.95 -9.84 -12.16
CA LYS A 38 -6.50 -9.91 -12.39
C LYS A 38 -5.98 -8.57 -12.86
N LEU A 39 -4.84 -8.14 -12.32
CA LEU A 39 -4.30 -6.81 -12.65
C LEU A 39 -3.93 -6.68 -14.13
N GLU A 40 -3.42 -7.76 -14.72
CA GLU A 40 -3.04 -7.88 -16.13
C GLU A 40 -4.21 -7.61 -17.10
N ASP A 41 -5.43 -8.00 -16.70
CA ASP A 41 -6.64 -7.83 -17.51
C ASP A 41 -7.20 -6.39 -17.42
N ILE A 42 -6.70 -5.61 -16.45
CA ILE A 42 -7.26 -4.30 -16.09
C ILE A 42 -6.37 -3.19 -16.62
N THR A 43 -5.06 -3.25 -16.39
CA THR A 43 -4.11 -2.19 -16.73
C THR A 43 -2.87 -2.73 -17.43
N LYS A 44 -2.33 -1.94 -18.37
CA LYS A 44 -1.00 -2.17 -18.95
C LYS A 44 0.12 -1.67 -18.03
N LYS A 45 -0.20 -0.92 -16.97
CA LYS A 45 0.79 -0.43 -15.99
C LYS A 45 1.27 -1.61 -15.15
N ASN A 46 2.58 -1.82 -15.10
CA ASN A 46 3.15 -2.83 -14.21
C ASN A 46 2.99 -2.38 -12.76
N PRO A 47 2.47 -3.23 -11.86
CA PRO A 47 2.52 -2.94 -10.43
C PRO A 47 3.99 -2.87 -10.02
N MET A 48 4.37 -1.80 -9.32
CA MET A 48 5.70 -1.67 -8.74
C MET A 48 5.60 -2.02 -7.25
N PRO A 49 5.88 -3.29 -6.87
CA PRO A 49 5.95 -3.67 -5.48
C PRO A 49 7.16 -3.02 -4.81
N ILE A 50 7.00 -2.60 -3.56
CA ILE A 50 8.10 -2.15 -2.72
C ILE A 50 8.82 -3.41 -2.25
N LEU A 51 10.08 -3.56 -2.63
CA LEU A 51 10.87 -4.74 -2.28
C LEU A 51 11.43 -4.60 -0.86
N SER A 52 11.33 -5.66 -0.06
CA SER A 52 11.82 -5.66 1.32
C SER A 52 13.36 -5.73 1.35
N GLU A 53 13.98 -4.76 2.01
CA GLU A 53 15.43 -4.67 2.21
C GLU A 53 15.93 -5.82 3.10
N PHE A 54 15.16 -6.15 4.14
CA PHE A 54 15.46 -7.26 5.05
C PHE A 54 15.45 -8.61 4.33
N GLU A 55 14.50 -8.83 3.42
CA GLU A 55 14.40 -10.07 2.64
C GLU A 55 15.18 -10.01 1.32
N GLN A 56 16.08 -9.03 1.13
CA GLN A 56 16.90 -8.89 -0.08
C GLN A 56 16.07 -8.87 -1.37
N GLY A 57 14.90 -8.26 -1.32
CA GLY A 57 13.97 -8.12 -2.44
C GLY A 57 13.24 -9.40 -2.87
N LEU A 58 13.28 -10.46 -2.07
CA LEU A 58 12.54 -11.69 -2.34
C LEU A 58 11.03 -11.56 -2.10
N LYS A 59 10.63 -10.68 -1.17
CA LYS A 59 9.22 -10.34 -0.93
C LYS A 59 8.98 -8.85 -1.02
N SER A 60 7.72 -8.53 -1.26
CA SER A 60 7.21 -7.17 -1.16
C SER A 60 6.88 -6.79 0.29
N ARG A 61 6.97 -5.49 0.59
CA ARG A 61 6.52 -4.87 1.84
C ARG A 61 5.52 -3.74 1.56
N ALA A 62 4.83 -3.31 2.60
CA ALA A 62 3.98 -2.11 2.56
C ALA A 62 4.78 -0.85 2.96
N PRO A 63 4.28 0.37 2.64
CA PRO A 63 4.92 1.62 3.09
C PRO A 63 4.98 1.77 4.61
N ILE A 64 3.97 1.29 5.33
CA ILE A 64 3.98 1.13 6.78
C ILE A 64 4.29 -0.33 7.12
N TYR A 65 5.40 -0.58 7.80
CA TYR A 65 5.87 -1.95 8.04
C TYR A 65 6.70 -2.04 9.33
N ILE A 66 6.84 -3.27 9.83
CA ILE A 66 7.82 -3.61 10.88
C ILE A 66 9.02 -4.22 10.14
N PRO A 67 10.27 -3.77 10.40
CA PRO A 67 11.44 -4.23 9.65
C PRO A 67 11.60 -5.75 9.61
N PHE A 68 11.35 -6.43 10.72
CA PHE A 68 11.32 -7.88 10.84
C PHE A 68 10.50 -8.30 12.07
N PRO A 69 10.01 -9.55 12.16
CA PRO A 69 9.04 -9.95 13.19
C PRO A 69 9.52 -9.82 14.65
N GLN A 70 10.83 -9.82 14.88
CA GLN A 70 11.45 -9.69 16.21
C GLN A 70 12.18 -8.34 16.39
N ALA A 71 11.75 -7.29 15.68
CA ALA A 71 12.36 -5.98 15.80
C ALA A 71 12.38 -5.48 17.26
N VAL A 72 13.48 -4.84 17.66
CA VAL A 72 13.62 -4.21 18.98
C VAL A 72 14.01 -2.75 18.74
N PRO A 73 13.12 -1.78 19.00
CA PRO A 73 11.72 -1.94 19.43
C PRO A 73 10.80 -2.54 18.35
N ASN A 74 9.77 -3.29 18.77
CA ASN A 74 8.81 -3.91 17.86
C ASN A 74 7.68 -2.94 17.50
N VAL A 75 8.04 -1.88 16.77
CA VAL A 75 7.13 -0.79 16.39
C VAL A 75 7.12 -0.62 14.87
N PRO A 76 5.96 -0.32 14.27
CA PRO A 76 5.88 -0.05 12.84
C PRO A 76 6.50 1.31 12.50
N VAL A 77 7.13 1.38 11.33
CA VAL A 77 7.73 2.60 10.78
C VAL A 77 7.06 2.92 9.44
N ILE A 78 6.93 4.22 9.16
CA ILE A 78 6.43 4.71 7.87
C ILE A 78 7.63 5.12 7.03
N ASP A 79 7.77 4.50 5.86
CA ASP A 79 8.75 4.89 4.85
C ASP A 79 8.28 6.16 4.10
N ARG A 80 8.97 7.28 4.31
CA ARG A 80 8.64 8.57 3.72
C ARG A 80 8.86 8.62 2.21
N GLU A 81 9.80 7.83 1.68
CA GLU A 81 10.13 7.86 0.25
C GLU A 81 9.03 7.20 -0.58
N THR A 82 8.41 6.16 -0.02
CA THR A 82 7.45 5.33 -0.76
C THR A 82 5.99 5.55 -0.36
N CYS A 83 5.74 6.21 0.77
CA CYS A 83 4.38 6.45 1.23
C CYS A 83 3.64 7.46 0.33
N VAL A 84 2.45 7.07 -0.12
CA VAL A 84 1.58 7.90 -0.98
C VAL A 84 1.21 9.22 -0.31
N HIS A 85 1.08 9.26 1.03
CA HIS A 85 0.81 10.51 1.75
C HIS A 85 1.91 11.54 1.54
N PHE A 86 3.18 11.14 1.69
CA PHE A 86 4.31 12.05 1.51
C PHE A 86 4.57 12.37 0.03
N ALA A 87 4.18 11.47 -0.89
CA ALA A 87 4.30 11.71 -2.33
C ALA A 87 3.22 12.66 -2.89
N THR A 88 1.97 12.58 -2.44
CA THR A 88 0.84 13.35 -3.03
C THR A 88 0.12 14.28 -2.05
N GLY A 89 0.28 14.10 -0.74
CA GLY A 89 -0.37 14.88 0.32
C GLY A 89 -1.77 14.40 0.72
N GLU A 90 -2.38 13.44 0.00
CA GLU A 90 -3.81 13.13 0.15
C GLU A 90 -4.12 11.86 0.94
N CYS A 91 -3.27 10.82 0.88
CA CYS A 91 -3.59 9.51 1.44
C CYS A 91 -3.54 9.52 2.98
N LYS A 92 -4.65 9.23 3.68
CA LYS A 92 -4.71 9.15 5.16
C LYS A 92 -5.40 7.89 5.71
N ILE A 93 -5.54 6.87 4.87
CA ILE A 93 -6.30 5.65 5.19
C ILE A 93 -5.76 4.97 6.46
N CYS A 94 -4.44 4.86 6.63
CA CYS A 94 -3.86 4.20 7.79
C CYS A 94 -4.19 4.92 9.11
N GLU A 95 -4.31 6.25 9.11
CA GLU A 95 -4.69 7.05 10.28
C GLU A 95 -6.15 6.77 10.68
N GLU A 96 -7.06 6.71 9.70
CA GLU A 96 -8.48 6.41 9.94
C GLU A 96 -8.71 4.99 10.49
N PHE A 97 -7.95 4.01 10.02
CA PHE A 97 -8.05 2.61 10.47
C PHE A 97 -7.30 2.33 11.79
N CYS A 98 -6.40 3.21 12.22
CA CYS A 98 -5.62 3.01 13.43
C CYS A 98 -6.46 3.37 14.67
N GLU A 99 -7.02 2.36 15.34
CA GLU A 99 -7.80 2.54 16.57
C GLU A 99 -7.02 3.24 17.69
N ALA A 100 -5.71 2.98 17.77
CA ALA A 100 -4.81 3.58 18.74
C ALA A 100 -4.47 5.05 18.45
N LYS A 101 -4.83 5.58 17.26
CA LYS A 101 -4.48 6.93 16.80
C LYS A 101 -2.98 7.24 16.93
N ALA A 102 -2.14 6.24 16.64
CA ALA A 102 -0.70 6.31 16.85
C ALA A 102 0.07 6.91 15.66
N ILE A 103 -0.61 7.21 14.55
CA ILE A 103 0.03 7.69 13.32
C ILE A 103 0.03 9.22 13.35
N ASN A 104 1.23 9.80 13.28
CA ASN A 104 1.42 11.24 13.14
C ASN A 104 2.30 11.54 11.91
N PHE A 105 1.74 12.22 10.91
CA PHE A 105 2.48 12.61 9.70
C PHE A 105 3.30 13.89 9.86
N GLU A 106 3.04 14.67 10.91
CA GLU A 106 3.73 15.93 11.23
C GLU A 106 4.94 15.72 12.14
N GLN A 107 5.31 14.47 12.43
CA GLN A 107 6.45 14.17 13.28
C GLN A 107 7.75 14.67 12.64
N GLU A 108 8.50 15.51 13.35
CA GLU A 108 9.80 16.06 12.92
C GLU A 108 10.96 15.34 13.62
N ASP A 109 12.17 15.48 13.05
CA ASP A 109 13.38 14.88 13.62
C ASP A 109 13.87 15.75 14.79
N GLU A 110 14.15 15.14 15.94
CA GLU A 110 14.69 15.81 17.12
C GLU A 110 16.18 15.48 17.28
N LEU A 111 17.02 16.51 17.44
CA LEU A 111 18.43 16.35 17.75
C LEU A 111 18.61 16.35 19.28
N VAL A 112 19.15 15.25 19.81
CA VAL A 112 19.42 15.10 21.24
C VAL A 112 20.93 15.17 21.48
N GLU A 113 21.37 16.15 22.28
CA GLU A 113 22.75 16.22 22.76
C GLU A 113 22.94 15.25 23.92
N VAL A 114 23.84 14.29 23.75
CA VAL A 114 24.18 13.30 24.77
C VAL A 114 25.55 13.65 25.34
N GLU A 115 25.61 14.00 26.62
CA GLU A 115 26.88 14.06 27.36
C GLU A 115 27.39 12.63 27.56
N VAL A 116 28.57 12.34 26.99
CA VAL A 116 29.25 11.04 27.08
C VAL A 116 30.32 11.09 28.17
#